data_AF-A0AAU7D1Z8-F1
#
_entry.id   AF-A0AAU7D1Z8-F1
#
_cell.length_a   1.000
_cell.length_b   1.000
_cell.length_c   1.000
_cell.angle_alpha   90.00
_cell.angle_beta   90.00
_cell.angle_gamma   90.00
#
_symmetry.space_group_name_H-M   'P 1'
#
loop_
_entity.id
_entity.type
_entity.pdbx_description
1 polymer ?
#
loop_
_entity_poly.entity_id
_entity_poly.type
_entity_poly.pdbx_seq_one_letter_code
_entity_poly.pdbx_strand_id
1 'polypeptide(L)' 'MLNELIDAKASSAQMFPPRDPQKSARLMNAMDNISGRLGPGMVIPAVSGIDRRWRAKAEFLSPRYTTRLEERNRD' A
#
# COMPACT_ATOMS: atom_id res chain seq x y z
N MET A 1 -3.15 -11.35 13.70
CA MET A 1 -3.97 -12.03 12.68
C MET A 1 -3.70 -11.36 11.34
N LEU A 2 -2.80 -11.94 10.54
CA LEU A 2 -2.37 -11.41 9.23
C LEU A 2 -2.45 -12.51 8.15
N ASN A 3 -3.32 -13.51 8.35
CA ASN A 3 -3.43 -14.70 7.50
C ASN A 3 -4.54 -14.59 6.45
N GLU A 4 -5.22 -13.44 6.34
CA GLU A 4 -6.38 -13.27 5.44
C GLU A 4 -6.13 -12.26 4.32
N LEU A 5 -4.86 -12.09 3.90
CA LEU A 5 -4.57 -11.41 2.65
C LEU A 5 -4.99 -12.34 1.49
N ILE A 6 -6.18 -12.10 0.95
CA ILE A 6 -6.66 -12.74 -0.27
C ILE A 6 -6.25 -11.93 -1.49
N ASP A 7 -5.98 -12.60 -2.61
CA ASP A 7 -5.78 -11.93 -3.89
C ASP A 7 -7.02 -11.08 -4.20
N ALA A 8 -6.83 -9.86 -4.70
CA ALA A 8 -7.90 -9.02 -5.17
C ALA A 8 -8.75 -9.71 -6.25
N LYS A 9 -8.15 -10.61 -7.05
CA LYS A 9 -8.87 -11.45 -8.02
C LYS A 9 -9.68 -12.58 -7.37
N ALA A 10 -9.29 -13.03 -6.18
CA ALA A 10 -9.97 -14.05 -5.41
C ALA A 10 -11.05 -13.48 -4.47
N SER A 11 -11.13 -12.15 -4.35
CA SER A 11 -12.18 -11.48 -3.58
C SER A 11 -13.53 -11.59 -4.28
N SER A 12 -14.56 -12.03 -3.54
CA SER A 12 -15.93 -12.04 -4.05
C SER A 12 -16.42 -10.60 -4.25
N ALA A 13 -16.98 -10.31 -5.42
CA ALA A 13 -17.55 -9.01 -5.71
C ALA A 13 -18.68 -8.71 -4.72
N GLN A 14 -18.58 -7.58 -4.02
CA GLN A 14 -19.69 -7.09 -3.20
C GLN A 14 -20.86 -6.73 -4.11
N MET A 15 -22.07 -7.13 -3.73
CA MET A 15 -23.30 -6.82 -4.48
C MET A 15 -23.56 -5.31 -4.55
N PHE A 16 -23.16 -4.57 -3.51
CA PHE A 16 -23.24 -3.10 -3.44
C PHE A 16 -21.89 -2.54 -3.00
N PRO A 17 -20.93 -2.38 -3.92
CA PRO A 17 -19.63 -1.87 -3.56
C PRO A 17 -19.74 -0.37 -3.24
N PRO A 18 -19.15 0.13 -2.15
CA PRO A 18 -19.19 1.55 -1.78
C PRO A 18 -18.43 2.44 -2.77
N ARG A 19 -17.58 1.85 -3.60
CA ARG A 19 -16.81 2.50 -4.68
C ARG A 19 -16.71 1.55 -5.86
N ASP A 20 -16.78 2.10 -7.07
CA ASP A 20 -16.47 1.41 -8.32
C ASP A 20 -15.07 0.73 -8.27
N PRO A 21 -15.01 -0.61 -8.27
CA PRO A 21 -13.76 -1.35 -8.12
C PRO A 21 -12.76 -1.07 -9.25
N GLN A 22 -13.23 -0.89 -10.48
CA GLN A 22 -12.39 -0.63 -11.65
C GLN A 22 -11.76 0.75 -11.58
N LYS A 23 -12.50 1.78 -11.14
CA LYS A 23 -11.95 3.11 -10.88
C LYS A 23 -10.91 3.07 -9.77
N SER A 24 -11.18 2.32 -8.69
CA SER A 24 -10.23 2.17 -7.59
C SER A 24 -8.93 1.49 -8.03
N ALA A 25 -9.02 0.43 -8.83
CA ALA A 25 -7.84 -0.28 -9.34
C ALA A 25 -6.97 0.62 -10.25
N ARG A 26 -7.58 1.38 -11.16
CA ARG A 26 -6.85 2.34 -12.01
C ARG A 26 -6.15 3.42 -11.20
N LEU A 27 -6.81 3.93 -10.17
CA LEU A 27 -6.21 4.92 -9.26
C LEU A 27 -5.01 4.33 -8.52
N MET A 28 -5.15 3.13 -7.93
CA MET A 28 -4.03 2.50 -7.21
C MET A 28 -2.85 2.22 -8.13
N ASN A 29 -3.09 1.70 -9.35
CA ASN A 29 -2.02 1.50 -10.34
C ASN A 29 -1.28 2.81 -10.69
N ALA A 30 -2.01 3.92 -10.87
CA ALA A 30 -1.38 5.21 -11.14
C ALA A 30 -0.53 5.69 -9.95
N MET A 31 -1.01 5.49 -8.73
CA MET A 31 -0.30 5.84 -7.51
C MET A 31 0.94 4.96 -7.27
N ASP A 32 0.85 3.67 -7.55
CA ASP A 32 1.97 2.74 -7.45
C ASP A 32 3.08 3.11 -8.44
N ASN A 33 2.71 3.49 -9.68
CA ASN A 33 3.67 4.00 -10.67
C ASN A 33 4.39 5.27 -10.20
N ILE A 34 3.69 6.17 -9.52
CA ILE A 34 4.32 7.39 -8.97
C ILE A 34 5.19 7.03 -7.75
N SER A 35 4.70 6.13 -6.90
CA SER A 35 5.39 5.70 -5.68
C SER A 35 6.67 4.92 -5.97
N GLY A 36 6.72 4.15 -7.08
CA GLY A 36 7.96 3.50 -7.53
C GLY A 36 9.05 4.52 -7.88
N ARG A 37 8.67 5.69 -8.43
CA ARG A 37 9.63 6.73 -8.82
C ARG A 37 10.06 7.65 -7.68
N LEU A 38 9.14 7.99 -6.78
CA LEU A 38 9.36 9.03 -5.76
C LEU A 38 9.52 8.47 -4.34
N GLY A 39 9.33 7.17 -4.16
CA GLY A 39 9.32 6.51 -2.87
C GLY A 39 7.91 6.39 -2.26
N PRO A 40 7.76 5.49 -1.28
CA PRO A 40 6.48 5.17 -0.66
C PRO A 40 5.90 6.37 0.10
N GLY A 41 4.59 6.58 -0.04
CA GLY A 41 3.86 7.60 0.72
C GLY A 41 4.05 9.04 0.23
N MET A 42 4.71 9.23 -0.91
CA MET A 42 4.80 10.55 -1.58
C MET A 42 3.43 11.02 -2.10
N VAL A 43 2.59 10.09 -2.54
CA VAL A 43 1.22 10.36 -3.00
C VAL A 43 0.25 9.53 -2.18
N ILE A 44 -0.83 10.17 -1.71
CA ILE A 44 -1.92 9.53 -0.99
C ILE A 44 -3.27 9.97 -1.58
N PRO A 45 -4.28 9.10 -1.62
CA PRO A 45 -5.61 9.51 -2.04
C PRO A 45 -6.16 10.54 -1.04
N ALA A 46 -6.67 11.69 -1.49
CA ALA A 46 -7.23 12.69 -0.57
C ALA A 46 -8.37 12.12 0.31
N VAL A 47 -9.13 11.17 -0.23
CA VAL A 47 -10.23 10.47 0.48
C VAL A 47 -9.75 9.62 1.67
N SER A 48 -8.47 9.23 1.74
CA SER A 48 -7.94 8.51 2.91
C SER A 48 -7.62 9.41 4.09
N GLY A 49 -7.76 10.73 3.93
CA GLY A 49 -7.30 11.72 4.90
C GLY A 49 -5.81 12.01 4.74
N ILE A 50 -5.45 13.27 4.90
CA ILE A 50 -4.06 13.76 4.81
C ILE A 50 -3.31 13.66 6.13
N ASP A 51 -4.03 13.65 7.26
CA ASP A 51 -3.45 13.55 8.59
C ASP A 51 -3.42 12.09 9.05
N ARG A 52 -2.22 11.56 9.26
CA ARG A 52 -2.01 10.23 9.85
C ARG A 52 -1.59 10.43 11.30
N ARG A 53 -2.58 10.44 12.21
CA ARG A 53 -2.36 10.55 13.67
C ARG A 53 -1.36 9.54 14.23
N TRP A 54 -1.22 8.38 13.58
CA TRP A 54 -0.25 7.35 13.93
C TRP A 54 0.65 7.03 12.73
N ARG A 55 1.96 7.23 12.90
CA ARG A 55 3.01 6.85 11.95
C ARG A 55 4.06 6.03 12.70
N ALA A 56 4.42 4.86 12.17
CA ALA A 56 5.55 4.11 12.70
C ALA A 56 6.83 4.93 12.48
N LYS A 57 7.45 5.38 13.58
CA LYS A 57 8.67 6.19 13.57
C LYS A 57 9.88 5.26 13.45
N ALA A 58 10.23 4.90 12.23
CA ALA A 58 11.36 4.01 11.91
C ALA A 58 12.71 4.76 11.84
N GLU A 59 12.85 5.88 12.56
CA GLU A 59 14.03 6.77 12.48
C GLU A 59 15.26 6.23 13.23
N PHE A 60 15.09 5.22 14.10
CA PHE A 60 16.16 4.65 14.93
C PHE A 60 16.21 3.12 14.82
N LEU A 61 16.16 2.59 13.60
CA LEU A 61 16.48 1.18 13.36
C LEU A 61 18.01 1.00 13.41
N SER A 62 18.49 0.12 14.28
CA SER A 62 19.89 -0.34 14.22
C SER A 62 20.15 -1.01 12.87
N PRO A 63 21.38 -0.96 12.32
CA PRO A 63 21.72 -1.68 11.10
C PRO A 63 21.36 -3.16 11.27
N ARG A 64 20.33 -3.62 10.56
CA ARG A 64 19.89 -5.02 10.62
C ARG A 64 20.86 -5.82 9.75
N TYR A 65 21.80 -6.54 10.37
CA TYR A 65 22.82 -7.35 9.70
C TYR A 65 22.28 -8.61 8.99
N THR A 66 20.97 -8.84 9.02
CA THR A 66 20.33 -9.86 8.18
C THR A 66 19.31 -9.17 7.29
N THR A 67 19.78 -8.66 6.15
CA THR A 67 18.89 -8.28 5.06
C THR A 67 18.47 -9.56 4.38
N ARG A 68 17.24 -10.02 4.66
CA ARG A 68 16.65 -11.12 3.90
C ARG A 68 16.22 -10.56 2.54
N LEU A 69 16.57 -11.23 1.45
CA LEU A 69 16.27 -10.78 0.08
C LEU A 69 14.77 -10.61 -0.21
N GLU A 70 13.91 -11.22 0.61
CA GLU A 70 12.45 -11.02 0.65
C GLU A 70 12.02 -9.62 1.16
N GLU A 71 12.96 -8.83 1.70
CA GLU A 71 12.72 -7.47 2.22
C GLU A 71 12.83 -6.37 1.12
N ARG A 72 13.36 -6.70 -0.08
CA ARG A 72 13.67 -5.73 -1.15
C ARG A 72 13.15 -6.14 -2.54
N ASN A 73 11.85 -6.40 -2.70
CA ASN A 73 11.19 -6.25 -4.02
C ASN A 73 10.54 -4.86 -4.09
N ARG A 74 11.40 -3.84 -4.03
CA ARG A 74 11.04 -2.45 -4.25
C ARG A 74 12.16 -1.81 -5.08
N ASP A 75 11.96 -1.83 -6.39
CA ASP A 75 12.48 -0.86 -7.37
C ASP A 75 11.26 -0.33 -8.14
#